data_AF-A0A970V6C8-F1
#
_entry.id   AF-A0A970V6C8-F1
#
_cell.length_a   1.000
_cell.length_b   1.000
_cell.length_c   1.000
_cell.angle_alpha   90.00
_cell.angle_beta   90.00
_cell.angle_gamma   90.00
#
_symmetry.space_group_name_H-M   'P 1'
#
loop_
_entity.id
_entity.type
_entity.pdbx_description
1 polymer ?
#
loop_
_entity_poly.entity_id
_entity_poly.type
_entity_poly.pdbx_seq_one_letter_code
_entity_poly.pdbx_strand_id
1 'polypeptide(L)'
;MLGKLRKMLYNQKGFTLVELMTVLIILGVILGIGVPRYLKIQAKAQWDADATTIENFARAAQVYATQRNDFSPVKINAVLIQKGLIDGDIELSSKKEKIKDLTSGTNDKQFEFVDGEVSNLTQITESLIGKDPYEN
;
A
#
# COMPACT_ATOMS: atom_id res chain seq x y z
N MET A 1 -28.25 57.35 -4.79
CA MET A 1 -27.72 56.05 -5.25
C MET A 1 -27.87 54.90 -4.23
N LEU A 2 -28.24 55.16 -2.96
CA LEU A 2 -28.39 54.14 -1.91
C LEU A 2 -29.49 53.08 -2.13
N GLY A 3 -30.57 53.39 -2.85
CA GLY A 3 -31.70 52.48 -3.02
C GLY A 3 -31.40 51.23 -3.86
N LYS A 4 -30.45 51.30 -4.80
CA LYS A 4 -30.02 50.16 -5.61
C LYS A 4 -29.26 49.12 -4.78
N LEU A 5 -28.45 49.58 -3.83
CA LEU A 5 -27.65 48.71 -2.95
C LEU A 5 -28.55 47.87 -2.03
N ARG A 6 -29.59 48.50 -1.46
CA ARG A 6 -30.55 47.84 -0.57
C ARG A 6 -31.38 46.78 -1.29
N LYS A 7 -31.71 47.01 -2.58
CA LYS A 7 -32.46 46.05 -3.42
C LYS A 7 -31.61 44.82 -3.81
N MET A 8 -30.30 44.98 -3.98
CA MET A 8 -29.38 43.85 -4.20
C MET A 8 -29.25 42.94 -2.97
N LEU A 9 -29.20 43.51 -1.76
CA LEU A 9 -29.08 42.73 -0.52
C LEU A 9 -30.32 41.89 -0.20
N TYR A 10 -31.52 42.39 -0.54
CA TYR A 10 -32.78 41.66 -0.34
C TYR A 10 -33.13 40.70 -1.48
N ASN A 11 -32.36 40.67 -2.58
CA ASN A 11 -32.60 39.77 -3.71
C ASN A 11 -31.79 38.46 -3.60
N GLN A 12 -31.27 38.13 -2.42
CA GLN A 12 -30.68 36.82 -2.18
C GLN A 12 -31.81 35.82 -1.96
N LYS A 13 -32.19 35.10 -3.04
CA LYS A 13 -33.02 33.90 -2.92
C LYS A 13 -32.24 32.90 -2.06
N GLY A 14 -32.60 32.79 -0.79
CA GLY A 14 -31.96 31.88 0.15
C GLY A 14 -32.24 30.43 -0.20
N PHE A 15 -31.25 29.57 0.03
CA PHE A 15 -31.37 28.12 -0.06
C PHE A 15 -32.44 27.62 0.92
N THR A 16 -33.32 26.72 0.50
CA THR A 16 -34.35 26.20 1.41
C THR A 16 -33.73 25.18 2.36
N LEU A 17 -34.22 25.11 3.62
CA LEU A 17 -33.78 24.08 4.56
C LEU A 17 -34.05 22.67 4.01
N VAL A 18 -35.15 22.51 3.27
CA VAL A 18 -35.54 21.23 2.65
C VAL A 18 -34.53 20.79 1.60
N GLU A 19 -34.01 21.70 0.75
CA GLU A 19 -32.94 21.37 -0.20
C GLU A 19 -31.66 20.91 0.47
N LEU A 20 -31.28 21.52 1.60
CA LEU A 20 -30.08 21.11 2.32
C LEU A 20 -30.27 19.73 2.96
N MET A 21 -31.45 19.48 3.54
CA MET A 21 -31.76 18.22 4.21
C MET A 21 -31.76 17.04 3.23
N THR A 22 -32.37 17.19 2.05
CA THR A 22 -32.43 16.11 1.06
C THR A 22 -31.05 15.74 0.52
N VAL A 23 -30.17 16.72 0.32
CA VAL A 23 -28.78 16.48 -0.10
C VAL A 23 -28.02 15.70 0.97
N LEU A 24 -28.15 16.07 2.25
CA LEU A 24 -27.50 15.36 3.35
C LEU A 24 -28.02 13.91 3.50
N ILE A 25 -29.31 13.68 3.27
CA ILE A 25 -29.89 12.32 3.27
C ILE A 25 -29.26 11.47 2.17
N ILE A 26 -29.19 11.97 0.93
CA ILE A 26 -28.59 11.24 -0.20
C ILE A 26 -27.09 11.00 0.06
N LEU A 27 -26.36 12.01 0.53
CA LEU A 27 -24.94 11.87 0.91
C LEU A 27 -24.74 10.83 2.01
N GLY A 28 -25.61 10.81 3.03
CA GLY A 28 -25.55 9.82 4.11
C GLY A 28 -25.68 8.38 3.60
N VAL A 29 -26.62 8.13 2.68
CA VAL A 29 -26.79 6.81 2.07
C VAL A 29 -25.56 6.39 1.26
N ILE A 30 -25.03 7.30 0.42
CA ILE A 30 -23.84 7.01 -0.39
C ILE A 30 -22.62 6.76 0.49
N LEU A 31 -22.41 7.57 1.53
CA LEU A 31 -21.28 7.41 2.45
C LEU A 31 -21.36 6.10 3.24
N GLY A 32 -22.55 5.67 3.64
CA GLY A 32 -22.75 4.42 4.38
C GLY A 32 -22.23 3.19 3.64
N ILE A 33 -22.38 3.14 2.31
CA ILE A 33 -21.88 2.03 1.48
C ILE A 33 -20.48 2.35 0.90
N GLY A 34 -20.24 3.61 0.56
CA GLY A 34 -19.03 4.06 -0.13
C GLY A 34 -17.77 4.00 0.74
N VAL A 35 -17.86 4.47 1.99
CA VAL A 35 -16.70 4.51 2.90
C VAL A 35 -16.12 3.11 3.18
N PRO A 36 -16.89 2.10 3.64
CA PRO A 36 -16.32 0.78 3.92
C PRO A 36 -15.77 0.11 2.65
N ARG A 37 -16.39 0.32 1.48
CA ARG A 37 -15.88 -0.19 0.21
C ARG A 37 -14.55 0.47 -0.18
N TYR A 38 -14.46 1.80 -0.02
CA TYR A 38 -13.25 2.55 -0.32
C TYR A 38 -12.08 2.10 0.57
N LEU A 39 -12.32 1.94 1.88
CA LEU A 39 -11.29 1.47 2.82
C LEU A 39 -10.76 0.08 2.43
N LYS A 40 -11.63 -0.82 1.96
CA LYS A 40 -11.20 -2.14 1.49
C LYS A 40 -10.31 -2.07 0.25
N ILE A 41 -10.71 -1.28 -0.74
CA ILE A 41 -9.92 -1.07 -1.97
C ILE A 41 -8.57 -0.45 -1.63
N GLN A 42 -8.54 0.54 -0.73
CA GLN A 42 -7.31 1.18 -0.29
C GLN A 42 -6.38 0.18 0.40
N ALA A 43 -6.89 -0.63 1.34
CA ALA A 43 -6.09 -1.65 2.02
C ALA A 43 -5.52 -2.69 1.05
N LYS A 44 -6.34 -3.16 0.09
CA LYS A 44 -5.88 -4.09 -0.95
C LYS A 44 -4.78 -3.48 -1.82
N ALA A 45 -4.97 -2.25 -2.28
CA ALA A 45 -3.97 -1.55 -3.10
C ALA A 45 -2.63 -1.35 -2.37
N GLN A 46 -2.68 -1.07 -1.06
CA GLN A 46 -1.47 -0.97 -0.23
C GLN A 46 -0.75 -2.32 -0.12
N TRP A 47 -1.50 -3.40 0.10
CA TRP A 47 -0.95 -4.74 0.17
C TRP A 47 -0.35 -5.18 -1.18
N ASP A 48 -1.05 -4.93 -2.30
CA ASP A 48 -0.58 -5.28 -3.64
C ASP A 48 0.71 -4.53 -4.04
N ALA A 49 0.80 -3.24 -3.67
CA ALA A 49 1.99 -2.43 -3.91
C ALA A 49 3.21 -2.99 -3.16
N ASP A 50 3.01 -3.40 -1.92
CA ASP A 50 4.05 -4.00 -1.10
C ASP A 50 4.44 -5.40 -1.59
N ALA A 51 3.46 -6.23 -1.96
CA ALA A 51 3.71 -7.55 -2.53
C ALA A 51 4.53 -7.46 -3.83
N THR A 52 4.21 -6.51 -4.71
CA THR A 52 4.99 -6.22 -5.92
C THR A 52 6.42 -5.79 -5.59
N THR A 53 6.59 -5.00 -4.53
CA THR A 53 7.91 -4.57 -4.06
C THR A 53 8.75 -5.75 -3.58
N ILE A 54 8.15 -6.68 -2.83
CA ILE A 54 8.82 -7.91 -2.35
C ILE A 54 9.13 -8.85 -3.52
N GLU A 55 8.25 -8.95 -4.52
CA GLU A 55 8.51 -9.70 -5.75
C GLU A 55 9.74 -9.14 -6.49
N ASN A 56 9.88 -7.82 -6.56
CA ASN A 56 11.07 -7.20 -7.14
C ASN A 56 12.35 -7.55 -6.35
N PHE A 57 12.28 -7.68 -5.02
CA PHE A 57 13.42 -8.15 -4.22
C PHE A 57 13.74 -9.62 -4.50
N ALA A 58 12.73 -10.47 -4.67
CA ALA A 58 12.91 -11.87 -5.06
C ALA A 58 13.58 -11.99 -6.43
N ARG A 59 13.18 -11.16 -7.40
CA ARG A 59 13.84 -11.08 -8.72
C ARG A 59 15.29 -10.62 -8.60
N ALA A 60 15.57 -9.61 -7.77
CA ALA A 60 16.95 -9.17 -7.51
C ALA A 60 17.79 -10.30 -6.88
N ALA A 61 17.22 -11.06 -5.96
CA ALA A 61 17.85 -12.23 -5.35
C ALA A 61 18.12 -13.35 -6.37
N GLN A 62 17.17 -13.61 -7.27
CA GLN A 62 17.31 -14.58 -8.34
C GLN A 62 18.42 -14.19 -9.30
N VAL A 63 18.44 -12.94 -9.77
CA VAL A 63 19.53 -12.42 -10.62
C VAL A 63 20.88 -12.57 -9.92
N TYR A 64 20.96 -12.24 -8.63
CA TYR A 64 22.18 -12.41 -7.85
C TYR A 64 22.63 -13.87 -7.77
N ALA A 65 21.72 -14.80 -7.48
CA ALA A 65 22.00 -16.22 -7.40
C ALA A 65 22.47 -16.79 -8.76
N THR A 66 21.78 -16.44 -9.85
CA THR A 66 22.12 -16.85 -11.21
C THR A 66 23.48 -16.32 -11.65
N GLN A 67 23.79 -15.04 -11.40
CA GLN A 67 25.08 -14.45 -11.76
C GLN A 67 26.27 -15.16 -11.12
N ARG A 68 26.07 -15.69 -9.90
CA ARG A 68 27.11 -16.39 -9.15
C ARG A 68 27.07 -17.90 -9.35
N ASN A 69 26.06 -18.41 -10.05
CA ASN A 69 25.71 -19.83 -10.10
C ASN A 69 25.66 -20.45 -8.67
N ASP A 70 25.12 -19.68 -7.72
CA ASP A 70 25.04 -20.03 -6.31
C ASP A 70 23.61 -19.75 -5.83
N PHE A 71 22.85 -20.83 -5.66
CA PHE A 71 21.44 -20.81 -5.24
C PHE A 71 21.27 -21.02 -3.74
N SER A 72 22.31 -20.72 -2.95
CA SER A 72 22.20 -20.67 -1.49
C SER A 72 21.18 -19.61 -1.05
N PRO A 73 20.51 -19.75 0.11
CA PRO A 73 19.53 -18.79 0.57
C PRO A 73 20.06 -17.35 0.63
N VAL A 74 19.35 -16.42 -0.01
CA VAL A 74 19.76 -15.01 -0.13
C VAL A 74 18.98 -14.16 0.86
N LYS A 75 19.68 -13.62 1.85
CA LYS A 75 19.10 -12.73 2.87
C LYS A 75 18.84 -11.32 2.36
N ILE A 76 17.70 -10.74 2.72
CA ILE A 76 17.29 -9.41 2.23
C ILE A 76 18.26 -8.34 2.73
N ASN A 77 18.50 -8.25 4.03
CA ASN A 77 19.35 -7.18 4.56
C ASN A 77 20.84 -7.48 4.36
N ALA A 78 21.29 -8.67 4.76
CA ALA A 78 22.71 -9.01 4.74
C ALA A 78 23.30 -9.14 3.32
N VAL A 79 22.47 -9.39 2.31
CA VAL A 79 22.94 -9.55 0.92
C VAL A 79 22.38 -8.45 0.03
N LEU A 80 21.06 -8.34 -0.12
CA LEU A 80 20.49 -7.45 -1.13
C LEU A 80 20.72 -5.97 -0.80
N ILE A 81 20.48 -5.55 0.45
CA ILE A 81 20.68 -4.17 0.88
C ILE A 81 22.18 -3.84 0.95
N GLN A 82 22.98 -4.67 1.62
CA GLN A 82 24.41 -4.40 1.80
C GLN A 82 25.19 -4.38 0.48
N LYS A 83 24.78 -5.16 -0.53
CA LYS A 83 25.40 -5.12 -1.86
C LYS A 83 24.81 -4.05 -2.78
N GLY A 84 23.87 -3.24 -2.29
CA GLY A 84 23.23 -2.17 -3.05
C GLY A 84 22.35 -2.67 -4.20
N LEU A 85 21.86 -3.91 -4.12
CA LEU A 85 20.95 -4.49 -5.11
C LEU A 85 19.52 -4.01 -4.93
N ILE A 86 19.16 -3.65 -3.69
CA ILE A 86 17.88 -3.04 -3.34
C ILE A 86 18.12 -1.87 -2.38
N ASP A 87 17.23 -0.89 -2.38
CA ASP A 87 17.25 0.20 -1.41
C ASP A 87 16.57 -0.23 -0.10
N GLY A 88 17.32 -0.17 1.00
CA GLY A 88 16.82 -0.54 2.33
C GLY A 88 15.90 0.50 2.95
N ASP A 89 15.90 1.74 2.44
CA ASP A 89 15.03 2.83 2.89
C ASP A 89 13.62 2.79 2.26
N ILE A 90 13.32 1.79 1.43
CA ILE A 90 11.97 1.55 0.93
C ILE A 90 11.02 1.34 2.12
N GLU A 91 9.99 2.18 2.20
CA GLU A 91 8.93 2.09 3.19
C GLU A 91 7.75 1.32 2.61
N LEU A 92 7.30 0.29 3.33
CA LEU A 92 6.12 -0.48 2.95
C LEU A 92 4.85 0.31 3.26
N SER A 93 3.93 0.37 2.30
CA SER A 93 2.71 1.16 2.41
C SER A 93 1.73 0.60 3.44
N SER A 94 1.72 -0.72 3.68
CA SER A 94 0.82 -1.40 4.62
C SER A 94 1.28 -1.28 6.07
N LYS A 95 2.60 -1.40 6.34
CA LYS A 95 3.18 -1.34 7.69
C LYS A 95 3.75 0.02 8.07
N LYS A 96 4.04 0.89 7.10
CA LYS A 96 4.76 2.17 7.30
C LYS A 96 6.11 1.98 7.99
N GLU A 97 6.76 0.86 7.72
CA GLU A 97 8.08 0.50 8.25
C GLU A 97 9.04 0.29 7.08
N LYS A 98 10.32 0.61 7.32
CA LYS A 98 11.38 0.44 6.33
C LYS A 98 11.78 -1.01 6.23
N ILE A 99 12.13 -1.46 5.02
CA ILE A 99 12.58 -2.83 4.78
C ILE A 99 13.81 -3.17 5.62
N LYS A 100 14.77 -2.24 5.74
CA LYS A 100 15.96 -2.46 6.57
C LYS A 100 15.63 -2.75 8.03
N ASP A 101 14.56 -2.16 8.57
CA ASP A 101 14.17 -2.33 9.97
C ASP A 101 13.45 -3.67 10.17
N LEU A 102 12.60 -4.05 9.20
CA LEU A 102 11.89 -5.33 9.16
C LEU A 102 12.80 -6.54 8.94
N THR A 103 13.97 -6.32 8.34
CA THR A 103 14.91 -7.38 7.96
C THR A 103 16.24 -7.30 8.72
N SER A 104 16.30 -6.54 9.82
CA SER A 104 17.49 -6.44 10.68
C SER A 104 17.57 -7.54 11.74
N GLY A 105 18.76 -8.12 11.92
CA GLY A 105 19.08 -9.06 13.00
C GLY A 105 18.66 -10.51 12.74
N THR A 106 18.25 -11.23 13.78
CA THR A 106 17.89 -12.67 13.73
C THR A 106 16.65 -12.97 12.88
N ASN A 107 15.92 -11.92 12.46
CA ASN A 107 14.69 -12.01 11.66
C ASN A 107 14.90 -11.77 10.15
N ASP A 108 16.15 -11.60 9.70
CA ASP A 108 16.47 -11.35 8.29
C ASP A 108 15.85 -12.45 7.41
N LYS A 109 14.88 -12.05 6.57
CA LYS A 109 14.18 -12.98 5.69
C LYS A 109 15.10 -13.37 4.55
N GLN A 110 14.99 -14.60 4.11
CA GLN A 110 15.85 -15.15 3.06
C GLN A 110 15.00 -15.75 1.95
N PHE A 111 15.36 -15.42 0.71
CA PHE A 111 14.82 -16.09 -0.47
C PHE A 111 15.51 -17.44 -0.64
N GLU A 112 14.71 -18.49 -0.75
CA GLU A 112 15.15 -19.86 -1.01
C GLU A 112 14.85 -20.21 -2.45
N PHE A 113 15.70 -21.06 -3.03
CA PHE A 113 15.65 -21.38 -4.45
C PHE A 113 15.44 -22.87 -4.68
N VAL A 114 14.58 -23.20 -5.63
CA VAL A 114 14.39 -24.55 -6.17
C VAL A 114 14.38 -24.41 -7.69
N ASP A 115 15.19 -25.21 -8.39
CA ASP A 115 15.34 -25.18 -9.85
C ASP A 115 15.67 -23.80 -10.44
N GLY A 116 16.35 -22.95 -9.65
CA GLY A 116 16.76 -21.62 -10.05
C GLY A 116 15.68 -20.53 -9.92
N GLU A 117 14.52 -20.86 -9.36
CA GLU A 117 13.43 -19.93 -9.05
C GLU A 117 13.24 -19.80 -7.54
N VAL A 118 12.71 -18.65 -7.11
CA VAL A 118 12.40 -18.40 -5.70
C VAL A 118 11.19 -19.23 -5.29
N SER A 119 11.36 -20.14 -4.34
CA SER A 119 10.33 -21.10 -3.94
C SER A 119 9.44 -20.63 -2.78
N ASN A 120 9.92 -19.67 -1.98
CA ASN A 120 9.28 -19.25 -0.73
C ASN A 120 8.72 -17.82 -0.77
N LEU A 121 8.45 -17.29 -1.98
CA LEU A 121 7.97 -15.91 -2.17
C LEU A 121 6.73 -15.61 -1.32
N THR A 122 5.70 -16.46 -1.39
CA THR A 122 4.45 -16.27 -0.63
C THR A 122 4.69 -16.22 0.88
N GLN A 123 5.56 -17.10 1.39
CA GLN A 123 5.86 -17.16 2.83
C GLN A 123 6.60 -15.91 3.32
N ILE A 124 7.52 -15.39 2.51
CA ILE A 124 8.24 -14.15 2.83
C ILE A 124 7.30 -12.96 2.77
N THR A 125 6.47 -12.87 1.72
CA THR A 125 5.47 -11.81 1.59
C THR A 125 4.54 -11.80 2.78
N GLU A 126 3.95 -12.94 3.15
CA GLU A 126 3.08 -13.05 4.32
C GLU A 126 3.82 -12.71 5.63
N SER A 127 5.08 -13.10 5.77
CA SER A 127 5.87 -12.76 6.96
C SER A 127 6.20 -11.27 7.05
N LEU A 128 6.32 -10.56 5.94
CA LEU A 128 6.70 -9.15 5.89
C LEU A 128 5.49 -8.22 5.97
N ILE A 129 4.40 -8.53 5.29
CA ILE A 129 3.22 -7.65 5.20
C ILE A 129 1.93 -8.27 5.72
N GLY A 130 1.98 -9.52 6.17
CA GLY A 130 0.80 -10.27 6.57
C GLY A 130 0.06 -10.90 5.39
N LYS A 131 -0.90 -11.76 5.70
CA LYS A 131 -1.79 -12.36 4.70
C LYS A 131 -2.58 -11.28 3.98
N ASP A 132 -2.86 -11.52 2.70
CA ASP A 132 -3.75 -10.67 1.93
C ASP A 132 -5.11 -10.60 2.65
N PRO A 133 -5.57 -9.40 3.06
CA PRO A 133 -6.83 -9.23 3.77
C PRO A 133 -8.07 -9.57 2.94
N TYR A 134 -7.92 -9.87 1.64
CA TYR A 134 -9.02 -10.17 0.72
C TYR A 134 -8.83 -11.45 -0.10
N GLU A 135 -7.79 -12.24 0.18
CA GLU A 135 -7.62 -13.59 -0.37
C GLU A 135 -8.37 -14.58 0.53
N ASN A 136 -9.18 -15.45 -0.05
CA ASN A 136 -9.98 -16.46 0.68
C ASN A 136 -9.19 -17.74 0.91
#